data_AF-A0A800J9L0-F1
#
_entry.id   AF-A0A800J9L0-F1
#
_cell.length_a   1.000
_cell.length_b   1.000
_cell.length_c   1.000
_cell.angle_alpha   90.00
_cell.angle_beta   90.00
_cell.angle_gamma   90.00
#
_symmetry.space_group_name_H-M   'P 1'
#
loop_
_entity.id
_entity.type
_entity.pdbx_description
1 polymer ?
#
loop_
_entity_poly.entity_id
_entity_poly.type
_entity_poly.pdbx_seq_one_letter_code
_entity_poly.pdbx_strand_id
1 'polypeptide(L)'
;MVAQLKSLREQLSNCQLPAEQAFSIPPECYTSEELLQEELEKIFQHNWIGLGRADRFAVSGDYETMNLGGKPVIVLRDHDGILRAFANTCRHRGARLLNDDGNCKHIRCPFHAWTYKLDGSLSGAPHMNKVSGFERSDYGLISYHAEERLGFAFVCLAPSAPDLDDYLGDFAEIHAPWPIESLVTTRRRSLTVDCNWKAFLDVFNEYYHLPFVHPDSLDEIY
;
A
#
# COMPACT_ATOMS: atom_id res chain seq x y z
N MET A 1 -19.56 6.48 25.78
CA MET A 1 -19.29 6.06 24.39
C MET A 1 -20.21 6.72 23.36
N VAL A 2 -21.54 6.51 23.36
CA VAL A 2 -22.42 7.07 22.28
C VAL A 2 -22.45 8.61 22.22
N ALA A 3 -22.33 9.31 23.36
CA ALA A 3 -22.28 10.78 23.39
C ALA A 3 -20.94 11.37 22.88
N GLN A 4 -19.81 10.69 23.14
CA GLN A 4 -18.49 11.06 22.61
C GLN A 4 -18.40 10.85 21.08
N LEU A 5 -18.99 9.78 20.55
CA LEU A 5 -19.00 9.52 19.10
C LEU A 5 -19.88 10.51 18.32
N LYS A 6 -20.99 10.99 18.89
CA LYS A 6 -21.76 12.09 18.30
C LYS A 6 -20.95 13.39 18.26
N SER A 7 -20.17 13.66 19.30
CA SER A 7 -19.27 14.81 19.39
C SER A 7 -18.17 14.76 18.32
N LEU A 8 -17.54 13.61 18.07
CA LEU A 8 -16.48 13.50 17.06
C LEU A 8 -17.02 13.73 15.64
N ARG A 9 -18.20 13.16 15.33
CA ARG A 9 -18.81 13.34 14.01
C ARG A 9 -19.19 14.80 13.75
N GLU A 10 -19.69 15.51 14.75
CA GLU A 10 -19.95 16.95 14.66
C GLU A 10 -18.66 17.73 14.43
N GLN A 11 -17.59 17.43 15.19
CA GLN A 11 -16.30 18.09 14.99
C GLN A 11 -15.70 17.82 13.61
N LEU A 12 -15.78 16.58 13.11
CA LEU A 12 -15.34 16.24 11.75
C LEU A 12 -16.14 16.95 10.66
N SER A 13 -17.42 17.27 10.92
CA SER A 13 -18.21 18.06 9.97
C SER A 13 -17.68 19.49 9.81
N ASN A 14 -17.06 20.07 10.85
CA ASN A 14 -16.42 21.38 10.76
C ASN A 14 -15.15 21.35 9.88
N CYS A 15 -14.54 20.19 9.67
CA CYS A 15 -13.39 20.02 8.77
C CYS A 15 -13.79 20.03 7.28
N GLN A 16 -15.08 19.88 6.99
CA GLN A 16 -15.62 19.86 5.61
C GLN A 16 -16.20 21.22 5.18
N LEU A 17 -16.11 22.24 6.04
CA LEU A 17 -16.50 23.60 5.70
C LEU A 17 -15.55 24.20 4.65
N PRO A 18 -15.91 25.30 3.97
CA PRO A 18 -14.99 26.03 3.12
C PRO A 18 -13.70 26.41 3.85
N ALA A 19 -12.58 26.50 3.14
CA ALA A 19 -11.25 26.65 3.74
C ALA A 19 -11.14 27.84 4.73
N GLU A 20 -11.89 28.91 4.51
CA GLU A 20 -11.90 30.11 5.37
C GLU A 20 -12.61 29.89 6.73
N GLN A 21 -13.35 28.80 6.87
CA GLN A 21 -14.15 28.44 8.05
C GLN A 21 -13.83 27.04 8.58
N ALA A 22 -13.02 26.27 7.84
CA ALA A 22 -12.68 24.91 8.17
C ALA A 22 -11.77 24.84 9.40
N PHE A 23 -11.93 23.75 10.15
CA PHE A 23 -11.08 23.43 11.29
C PHE A 23 -10.18 22.25 10.96
N SER A 24 -9.00 22.18 11.58
CA SER A 24 -8.17 20.98 11.55
C SER A 24 -8.94 19.80 12.14
N ILE A 25 -8.52 18.58 11.77
CA ILE A 25 -9.16 17.38 12.34
C ILE A 25 -8.94 17.33 13.87
N PRO A 26 -9.90 16.76 14.64
CA PRO A 26 -9.82 16.71 16.09
C PRO A 26 -8.56 15.97 16.58
N PRO A 27 -7.95 16.38 17.72
CA PRO A 27 -6.72 15.76 18.23
C PRO A 27 -6.81 14.23 18.40
N GLU A 28 -7.98 13.72 18.79
CA GLU A 28 -8.23 12.29 18.97
C GLU A 28 -7.98 11.47 17.69
N CYS A 29 -8.18 12.06 16.50
CA CYS A 29 -7.89 11.41 15.22
C CYS A 29 -6.40 11.07 15.05
N TYR A 30 -5.49 11.76 15.75
CA TYR A 30 -4.07 11.47 15.67
C TYR A 30 -3.60 10.42 16.69
N THR A 31 -4.36 10.18 17.76
CA THR A 31 -3.89 9.41 18.91
C THR A 31 -4.73 8.19 19.28
N SER A 32 -5.98 8.08 18.83
CA SER A 32 -6.85 6.95 19.15
C SER A 32 -6.47 5.71 18.33
N GLU A 33 -6.26 4.60 19.04
CA GLU A 33 -6.02 3.29 18.43
C GLU A 33 -7.29 2.76 17.75
N GLU A 34 -8.47 3.00 18.33
CA GLU A 34 -9.73 2.59 17.71
C GLU A 34 -9.95 3.28 16.36
N LEU A 35 -9.65 4.59 16.28
CA LEU A 35 -9.73 5.33 15.01
C LEU A 35 -8.67 4.84 14.02
N LEU A 36 -7.46 4.52 14.47
CA LEU A 36 -6.44 3.93 13.60
C LEU A 36 -6.91 2.62 12.98
N GLN A 37 -7.55 1.73 13.74
CA GLN A 37 -8.08 0.48 13.19
C GLN A 37 -9.17 0.72 12.15
N GLU A 38 -10.06 1.68 12.41
CA GLU A 38 -11.09 2.10 11.45
C GLU A 38 -10.49 2.71 10.17
N GLU A 39 -9.42 3.49 10.28
CA GLU A 39 -8.69 4.05 9.12
C GLU A 39 -7.96 2.96 8.32
N LEU A 40 -7.30 2.01 9.00
CA LEU A 40 -6.67 0.86 8.34
C LEU A 40 -7.68 0.06 7.53
N GLU A 41 -8.86 -0.18 8.07
CA GLU A 41 -9.94 -0.86 7.35
C GLU A 41 -10.50 0.03 6.24
N LYS A 42 -11.06 1.20 6.57
CA LYS A 42 -11.88 1.98 5.63
C LYS A 42 -11.10 2.76 4.60
N ILE A 43 -9.86 3.13 4.92
CA ILE A 43 -8.99 3.90 4.01
C ILE A 43 -8.01 2.94 3.35
N PHE A 44 -7.10 2.35 4.12
CA PHE A 44 -5.95 1.64 3.55
C PHE A 44 -6.29 0.26 2.97
N GLN A 45 -7.31 -0.44 3.48
CA GLN A 45 -7.72 -1.74 2.90
C GLN A 45 -8.70 -1.60 1.73
N HIS A 46 -9.30 -0.43 1.51
CA HIS A 46 -10.34 -0.23 0.50
C HIS A 46 -9.99 0.75 -0.63
N ASN A 47 -8.79 1.33 -0.62
CA ASN A 47 -8.33 2.27 -1.64
C ASN A 47 -6.97 1.85 -2.22
N TRP A 48 -6.59 2.49 -3.33
CA TRP A 48 -5.26 2.34 -3.90
C TRP A 48 -4.19 2.94 -2.97
N ILE A 49 -3.14 2.17 -2.71
CA ILE A 49 -1.96 2.60 -1.96
C ILE A 49 -0.80 2.72 -2.94
N GLY A 50 -0.28 3.94 -3.10
CA GLY A 50 0.94 4.19 -3.87
C GLY A 50 2.17 3.63 -3.16
N LEU A 51 2.94 2.81 -3.87
CA LEU A 51 4.18 2.22 -3.38
C LEU A 51 5.42 3.02 -3.82
N GLY A 52 5.23 4.10 -4.58
CA GLY A 52 6.34 4.83 -5.21
C GLY A 52 6.72 4.22 -6.55
N ARG A 53 8.00 4.36 -6.95
CA ARG A 53 8.47 3.94 -8.29
C ARG A 53 8.36 2.43 -8.51
N ALA A 54 7.86 2.06 -9.67
CA ALA A 54 7.72 0.68 -10.14
C ALA A 54 9.06 -0.01 -10.44
N ASP A 55 10.12 0.76 -10.68
CA ASP A 55 11.47 0.27 -10.96
C ASP A 55 12.12 -0.53 -9.81
N ARG A 56 11.49 -0.53 -8.63
CA ARG A 56 11.78 -1.46 -7.53
C ARG A 56 11.54 -2.93 -7.90
N PHE A 57 10.70 -3.18 -8.91
CA PHE A 57 10.35 -4.51 -9.41
C PHE A 57 10.76 -4.62 -10.89
N ALA A 58 12.05 -4.44 -11.17
CA ALA A 58 12.56 -4.23 -12.52
C ALA A 58 12.54 -5.49 -13.39
N VAL A 59 12.83 -6.65 -12.79
CA VAL A 59 12.91 -7.92 -13.51
C VAL A 59 12.02 -8.99 -12.91
N SER A 60 11.71 -10.01 -13.70
CA SER A 60 10.90 -11.15 -13.25
C SER A 60 11.47 -11.78 -11.98
N GLY A 61 10.58 -12.01 -11.01
CA GLY A 61 10.92 -12.58 -9.71
C GLY A 61 11.28 -11.56 -8.65
N ASP A 62 11.53 -10.29 -9.01
CA ASP A 62 11.77 -9.22 -8.03
C ASP A 62 10.54 -9.08 -7.15
N TYR A 63 10.76 -9.03 -5.85
CA TYR A 63 9.71 -8.90 -4.86
C TYR A 63 10.13 -8.03 -3.69
N GLU A 64 9.14 -7.45 -3.02
CA GLU A 64 9.28 -6.81 -1.73
C GLU A 64 8.08 -7.19 -0.86
N THR A 65 8.33 -7.39 0.42
CA THR A 65 7.30 -7.65 1.43
C THR A 65 7.04 -6.39 2.23
N MET A 66 5.78 -6.15 2.53
CA MET A 66 5.35 -4.90 3.17
C MET A 66 4.09 -5.13 4.00
N ASN A 67 3.82 -4.20 4.91
CA ASN A 67 2.55 -4.15 5.63
C ASN A 67 1.69 -3.04 5.02
N LEU A 68 0.58 -3.42 4.38
CA LEU A 68 -0.37 -2.50 3.76
C LEU A 68 -1.70 -2.61 4.48
N GLY A 69 -2.22 -1.49 4.99
CA GLY A 69 -3.49 -1.47 5.73
C GLY A 69 -3.56 -2.47 6.89
N GLY A 70 -2.45 -2.79 7.55
CA GLY A 70 -2.39 -3.79 8.63
C GLY A 70 -2.26 -5.24 8.14
N LYS A 71 -2.09 -5.48 6.83
CA LYS A 71 -1.97 -6.82 6.23
C LYS A 71 -0.56 -7.06 5.70
N PRO A 72 0.04 -8.24 5.92
CA PRO A 72 1.33 -8.59 5.31
C PRO A 72 1.11 -8.95 3.83
N VAL A 73 1.79 -8.24 2.94
CA VAL A 73 1.64 -8.35 1.47
C VAL A 73 2.99 -8.67 0.84
N ILE A 74 2.98 -9.49 -0.21
CA ILE A 74 4.07 -9.65 -1.18
C ILE A 74 3.66 -8.87 -2.42
N VAL A 75 4.52 -7.99 -2.89
CA VAL A 75 4.41 -7.39 -4.22
C VAL A 75 5.58 -7.92 -5.05
N LEU A 76 5.32 -8.39 -6.27
CA LEU A 76 6.34 -8.97 -7.12
C LEU A 76 6.09 -8.76 -8.60
N ARG A 77 7.14 -8.94 -9.41
CA ARG A 77 7.07 -9.03 -10.87
C ARG A 77 6.99 -10.49 -11.32
N ASP A 78 5.99 -10.88 -12.09
CA ASP A 78 5.89 -12.26 -12.57
C ASP A 78 6.77 -12.53 -13.81
N HIS A 79 6.58 -13.69 -14.46
CA HIS A 79 7.31 -14.06 -15.68
C HIS A 79 6.85 -13.31 -16.94
N ASP A 80 5.63 -12.78 -16.94
CA ASP A 80 5.06 -12.02 -18.05
C ASP A 80 5.34 -10.51 -17.89
N GLY A 81 6.07 -10.11 -16.85
CA GLY A 81 6.38 -8.71 -16.55
C GLY A 81 5.24 -7.98 -15.83
N ILE A 82 4.22 -8.70 -15.37
CA ILE A 82 3.04 -8.14 -14.71
C ILE A 82 3.35 -7.97 -13.21
N LEU A 83 3.04 -6.79 -12.67
CA LEU A 83 3.08 -6.54 -11.23
C LEU A 83 1.94 -7.30 -10.55
N ARG A 84 2.24 -8.04 -9.48
CA ARG A 84 1.27 -8.82 -8.72
C ARG A 84 1.39 -8.55 -7.24
N ALA A 85 0.26 -8.59 -6.54
CA ALA A 85 0.21 -8.50 -5.09
C ALA A 85 -0.54 -9.70 -4.49
N PHE A 86 0.00 -10.25 -3.40
CA PHE A 86 -0.58 -11.39 -2.69
C PHE A 86 -0.50 -11.21 -1.18
N ALA A 87 -1.41 -11.84 -0.44
CA ALA A 87 -1.21 -12.01 1.00
C ALA A 87 0.07 -12.82 1.26
N ASN A 88 0.96 -12.32 2.14
CA ASN A 88 2.20 -12.99 2.52
C ASN A 88 1.94 -14.11 3.56
N THR A 89 1.03 -15.01 3.22
CA THR A 89 0.49 -16.04 4.11
C THR A 89 0.21 -17.29 3.31
N CYS A 90 0.89 -18.39 3.65
CA CYS A 90 0.71 -19.67 2.99
C CYS A 90 -0.71 -20.21 3.18
N ARG A 91 -1.35 -20.66 2.10
CA ARG A 91 -2.70 -21.24 2.09
C ARG A 91 -2.83 -22.56 2.85
N HIS A 92 -1.71 -23.19 3.26
CA HIS A 92 -1.75 -24.42 4.05
C HIS A 92 -2.05 -24.14 5.53
N ARG A 93 -1.14 -23.46 6.25
CA ARG A 93 -1.25 -23.21 7.70
C ARG A 93 -0.79 -21.79 8.10
N GLY A 94 -0.87 -20.85 7.18
CA GLY A 94 -0.67 -19.44 7.47
C GLY A 94 0.79 -18.99 7.72
N ALA A 95 1.78 -19.83 7.43
CA ALA A 95 3.18 -19.42 7.54
C ALA A 95 3.48 -18.26 6.59
N ARG A 96 4.25 -17.26 7.05
CA ARG A 96 4.82 -16.21 6.20
C ARG A 96 5.67 -16.85 5.09
N LEU A 97 5.54 -16.36 3.86
CA LEU A 97 6.17 -16.96 2.68
C LEU A 97 7.53 -16.35 2.37
N LEU A 98 7.62 -15.02 2.35
CA LEU A 98 8.83 -14.26 2.03
C LEU A 98 9.12 -13.22 3.12
N ASN A 99 10.36 -12.75 3.21
CA ASN A 99 10.79 -11.66 4.09
C ASN A 99 11.53 -10.61 3.28
N ASP A 100 11.54 -9.39 3.79
CA ASP A 100 12.28 -8.24 3.23
C ASP A 100 12.01 -8.08 1.74
N ASP A 101 13.05 -7.98 0.92
CA ASP A 101 13.02 -7.92 -0.53
C ASP A 101 14.01 -8.91 -1.16
N GLY A 102 13.87 -9.15 -2.47
CA GLY A 102 14.82 -9.94 -3.22
C GLY A 102 14.30 -10.38 -4.58
N ASN A 103 14.86 -11.45 -5.11
CA ASN A 103 14.44 -12.06 -6.37
C ASN A 103 14.21 -13.57 -6.18
N CYS A 104 13.13 -14.11 -6.75
CA CYS A 104 12.85 -15.54 -6.69
C CYS A 104 12.24 -16.10 -7.98
N LYS A 105 12.49 -17.39 -8.27
CA LYS A 105 11.84 -18.10 -9.39
C LYS A 105 10.47 -18.68 -9.02
N HIS A 106 10.29 -19.00 -7.74
CA HIS A 106 9.07 -19.59 -7.18
C HIS A 106 8.98 -19.18 -5.71
N ILE A 107 7.76 -19.07 -5.19
CA ILE A 107 7.50 -18.77 -3.78
C ILE A 107 7.39 -20.10 -3.04
N ARG A 108 8.38 -20.44 -2.21
CA ARG A 108 8.40 -21.69 -1.45
C ARG A 108 8.15 -21.43 0.02
N CYS A 109 7.05 -21.97 0.55
CA CYS A 109 6.71 -21.87 1.96
C CYS A 109 7.79 -22.54 2.83
N PRO A 110 8.34 -21.85 3.84
CA PRO A 110 9.41 -22.38 4.68
C PRO A 110 8.94 -23.50 5.62
N PHE A 111 7.64 -23.66 5.82
CA PHE A 111 7.11 -24.62 6.79
C PHE A 111 7.01 -26.05 6.22
N HIS A 112 6.27 -26.21 5.11
CA HIS A 112 6.01 -27.54 4.52
C HIS A 112 6.31 -27.59 3.01
N ALA A 113 7.08 -26.63 2.49
CA ALA A 113 7.50 -26.58 1.09
C ALA A 113 6.35 -26.57 0.05
N TRP A 114 5.16 -26.09 0.43
CA TRP A 114 4.16 -25.69 -0.56
C TRP A 114 4.77 -24.60 -1.45
N THR A 115 4.70 -24.79 -2.75
CA THR A 115 5.42 -23.99 -3.75
C THR A 115 4.42 -23.37 -4.70
N TYR A 116 4.47 -22.05 -4.82
CA TYR A 116 3.61 -21.26 -5.70
C TYR A 116 4.45 -20.72 -6.85
N LYS A 117 3.85 -20.60 -8.04
CA LYS A 117 4.44 -19.83 -9.14
C LYS A 117 4.34 -18.33 -8.83
N LEU A 118 5.01 -17.51 -9.62
CA LEU A 118 4.94 -16.05 -9.48
C LEU A 118 3.54 -15.48 -9.78
N ASP A 119 2.72 -16.20 -10.56
CA ASP A 119 1.29 -15.87 -10.75
C ASP A 119 0.40 -16.18 -9.52
N GLY A 120 0.97 -16.75 -8.45
CA GLY A 120 0.27 -17.12 -7.23
C GLY A 120 -0.36 -18.51 -7.25
N SER A 121 -0.38 -19.21 -8.39
CA SER A 121 -0.93 -20.56 -8.49
C SER A 121 -0.10 -21.59 -7.72
N LEU A 122 -0.76 -22.52 -7.03
CA LEU A 122 -0.09 -23.59 -6.31
C LEU A 122 0.47 -24.63 -7.29
N SER A 123 1.79 -24.67 -7.43
CA SER A 123 2.49 -25.60 -8.33
C SER A 123 2.87 -26.91 -7.65
N GLY A 124 3.20 -26.89 -6.36
CA GLY A 124 3.65 -28.05 -5.62
C GLY A 124 3.15 -28.08 -4.18
N ALA A 125 2.62 -29.21 -3.75
CA ALA A 125 2.17 -29.44 -2.38
C ALA A 125 2.57 -30.87 -1.97
N PRO A 126 3.71 -31.04 -1.27
CA PRO A 126 4.23 -32.36 -0.93
C PRO A 126 3.18 -33.24 -0.25
N HIS A 127 3.08 -34.50 -0.68
CA HIS A 127 2.16 -35.54 -0.20
C HIS A 127 0.66 -35.27 -0.35
N MET A 128 0.23 -34.08 -0.81
CA MET A 128 -1.19 -33.77 -0.98
C MET A 128 -1.87 -34.57 -2.09
N ASN A 129 -1.09 -35.15 -3.02
CA ASN A 129 -1.61 -36.09 -4.02
C ASN A 129 -2.21 -37.38 -3.43
N LYS A 130 -2.00 -37.65 -2.14
CA LYS A 130 -2.60 -38.77 -1.40
C LYS A 130 -3.89 -38.39 -0.67
N VAL A 131 -4.23 -37.11 -0.63
CA VAL A 131 -5.43 -36.60 0.04
C VAL A 131 -6.58 -36.63 -0.95
N SER A 132 -7.65 -37.35 -0.62
CA SER A 132 -8.85 -37.43 -1.47
C SER A 132 -9.50 -36.06 -1.60
N GLY A 133 -9.83 -35.67 -2.84
CA GLY A 133 -10.51 -34.40 -3.14
C GLY A 133 -9.64 -33.14 -3.04
N PHE A 134 -8.31 -33.28 -2.94
CA PHE A 134 -7.42 -32.12 -2.94
C PHE A 134 -7.15 -31.63 -4.37
N GLU A 135 -7.66 -30.44 -4.69
CA GLU A 135 -7.40 -29.76 -5.96
C GLU A 135 -6.50 -28.54 -5.75
N ARG A 136 -5.37 -28.49 -6.48
CA ARG A 136 -4.38 -27.39 -6.31
C ARG A 136 -4.96 -26.02 -6.66
N SER A 137 -5.93 -25.98 -7.57
CA SER A 137 -6.62 -24.75 -8.01
C SER A 137 -7.28 -24.01 -6.84
N ASP A 138 -7.72 -24.72 -5.81
CA ASP A 138 -8.46 -24.13 -4.68
C ASP A 138 -7.54 -23.41 -3.68
N TYR A 139 -6.24 -23.61 -3.83
CA TYR A 139 -5.21 -23.19 -2.88
C TYR A 139 -4.15 -22.26 -3.50
N GLY A 140 -4.46 -21.54 -4.58
CA GLY A 140 -3.65 -20.41 -5.02
C GLY A 140 -3.54 -19.31 -3.96
N LEU A 141 -2.50 -18.48 -4.01
CA LEU A 141 -2.37 -17.36 -3.07
C LEU A 141 -3.58 -16.41 -3.15
N ILE A 142 -3.93 -15.79 -2.03
CA ILE A 142 -4.96 -14.74 -2.01
C ILE A 142 -4.35 -13.54 -2.74
N SER A 143 -4.90 -13.19 -3.90
CA SER A 143 -4.46 -12.07 -4.73
C SER A 143 -5.12 -10.76 -4.29
N TYR A 144 -4.35 -9.68 -4.41
CA TYR A 144 -4.81 -8.31 -4.34
C TYR A 144 -4.65 -7.64 -5.71
N HIS A 145 -5.29 -6.49 -5.90
CA HIS A 145 -5.13 -5.71 -7.13
C HIS A 145 -3.79 -5.00 -7.10
N ALA A 146 -3.06 -5.05 -8.22
CA ALA A 146 -1.79 -4.37 -8.38
C ALA A 146 -1.70 -3.82 -9.79
N GLU A 147 -1.32 -2.54 -9.90
CA GLU A 147 -1.28 -1.84 -11.17
C GLU A 147 -0.10 -0.86 -11.21
N GLU A 148 0.26 -0.47 -12.42
CA GLU A 148 1.28 0.53 -12.68
C GLU A 148 0.69 1.67 -13.49
N ARG A 149 1.00 2.91 -13.10
CA ARG A 149 0.66 4.12 -13.85
C ARG A 149 1.81 5.10 -13.80
N LEU A 150 2.22 5.61 -14.96
CA LEU A 150 3.27 6.62 -15.10
C LEU A 150 4.57 6.26 -14.33
N GLY A 151 4.92 4.98 -14.34
CA GLY A 151 6.10 4.42 -13.66
C GLY A 151 5.99 4.31 -12.13
N PHE A 152 4.80 4.46 -11.56
CA PHE A 152 4.50 4.21 -10.15
C PHE A 152 3.74 2.90 -9.99
N ALA A 153 3.99 2.20 -8.89
CA ALA A 153 3.30 0.97 -8.51
C ALA A 153 2.21 1.25 -7.47
N PHE A 154 1.05 0.62 -7.63
CA PHE A 154 -0.11 0.77 -6.76
C PHE A 154 -0.67 -0.60 -6.37
N VAL A 155 -1.17 -0.72 -5.15
CA VAL A 155 -1.86 -1.93 -4.65
C VAL A 155 -3.18 -1.56 -3.99
N CYS A 156 -4.22 -2.34 -4.24
CA CYS A 156 -5.51 -2.21 -3.57
C CYS A 156 -5.93 -3.56 -2.98
N LEU A 157 -6.24 -3.57 -1.68
CA LEU A 157 -6.57 -4.78 -0.93
C LEU A 157 -8.07 -5.12 -0.98
N ALA A 158 -8.88 -4.23 -1.56
CA ALA A 158 -10.32 -4.41 -1.67
C ALA A 158 -10.66 -5.61 -2.57
N PRO A 159 -11.77 -6.31 -2.32
CA PRO A 159 -12.25 -7.35 -3.24
C PRO A 159 -12.48 -6.82 -4.65
N SER A 160 -12.92 -5.57 -4.78
CA SER A 160 -13.06 -4.84 -6.03
C SER A 160 -12.31 -3.52 -5.92
N ALA A 161 -11.31 -3.31 -6.76
CA ALA A 161 -10.64 -2.02 -6.84
C ALA A 161 -11.45 -1.03 -7.70
N PRO A 162 -11.45 0.27 -7.36
CA PRO A 162 -11.87 1.29 -8.31
C PRO A 162 -10.88 1.32 -9.49
N ASP A 163 -11.32 1.84 -10.64
CA ASP A 163 -10.39 2.11 -11.74
C ASP A 163 -9.29 3.06 -11.27
N LEU A 164 -8.04 2.74 -11.59
CA LEU A 164 -6.89 3.48 -11.07
C LEU A 164 -6.79 4.87 -11.70
N ASP A 165 -7.14 5.04 -12.98
CA ASP A 165 -7.06 6.34 -13.65
C ASP A 165 -8.17 7.27 -13.15
N ASP A 166 -9.38 6.75 -12.94
CA ASP A 166 -10.47 7.49 -12.28
C ASP A 166 -10.09 7.89 -10.83
N TYR A 167 -9.40 7.00 -10.10
CA TYR A 167 -8.96 7.26 -8.73
C TYR A 167 -7.87 8.35 -8.67
N LEU A 168 -6.96 8.37 -9.65
CA LEU A 168 -5.88 9.35 -9.72
C LEU A 168 -6.31 10.71 -10.26
N GLY A 169 -7.46 10.79 -10.95
CA GLY A 169 -8.01 12.04 -11.48
C GLY A 169 -7.09 12.70 -12.50
N ASP A 170 -6.73 13.97 -12.27
CA ASP A 170 -5.92 14.78 -13.18
C ASP A 170 -4.39 14.56 -13.02
N PHE A 171 -3.97 13.54 -12.27
CA PHE A 171 -2.55 13.26 -12.02
C PHE A 171 -1.73 13.17 -13.32
N ALA A 172 -2.26 12.52 -14.36
CA ALA A 172 -1.57 12.43 -15.65
C ALA A 172 -1.45 13.79 -16.36
N GLU A 173 -2.47 14.64 -16.26
CA GLU A 173 -2.49 15.97 -16.87
C GLU A 173 -1.48 16.90 -16.18
N ILE A 174 -1.52 16.95 -14.83
CA ILE A 174 -0.62 17.77 -14.03
C ILE A 174 0.85 17.45 -14.34
N HIS A 175 1.18 16.17 -14.55
CA HIS A 175 2.56 15.73 -14.73
C HIS A 175 3.02 15.63 -16.20
N ALA A 176 2.15 15.90 -17.17
CA ALA A 176 2.47 15.81 -18.60
C ALA A 176 3.72 16.58 -19.07
N PRO A 177 4.11 17.72 -18.46
CA PRO A 177 5.35 18.42 -18.82
C PRO A 177 6.65 17.66 -18.52
N TRP A 178 6.61 16.62 -17.68
CA TRP A 178 7.79 15.85 -17.27
C TRP A 178 7.68 14.39 -17.71
N PRO A 179 8.79 13.75 -18.10
CA PRO A 179 8.78 12.36 -18.55
C PRO A 179 8.78 11.38 -17.35
N ILE A 180 7.84 11.54 -16.41
CA ILE A 180 7.82 10.85 -15.11
C ILE A 180 7.77 9.33 -15.23
N GLU A 181 7.17 8.80 -16.29
CA GLU A 181 7.12 7.37 -16.56
C GLU A 181 8.51 6.76 -16.70
N SER A 182 9.40 7.47 -17.39
CA SER A 182 10.76 7.01 -17.72
C SER A 182 11.81 7.29 -16.64
N LEU A 183 11.47 8.06 -15.60
CA LEU A 183 12.41 8.38 -14.53
C LEU A 183 12.82 7.11 -13.78
N VAL A 184 14.02 7.10 -13.21
CA VAL A 184 14.49 5.95 -12.41
C VAL A 184 14.91 6.39 -11.02
N THR A 185 14.68 5.51 -10.05
CA THR A 185 15.10 5.69 -8.67
C THR A 185 16.63 5.64 -8.59
N THR A 186 17.26 6.79 -8.35
CA THR A 186 18.72 6.87 -8.11
C THR A 186 19.08 6.69 -6.63
N ARG A 187 18.14 7.03 -5.74
CA ARG A 187 18.31 6.91 -4.28
C ARG A 187 16.96 6.77 -3.59
N ARG A 188 16.86 5.83 -2.65
CA ARG A 188 15.74 5.69 -1.71
C ARG A 188 16.24 5.90 -0.29
N ARG A 189 15.46 6.57 0.55
CA ARG A 189 15.67 6.63 2.00
C ARG A 189 14.39 6.15 2.68
N SER A 190 14.56 5.43 3.77
CA SER A 190 13.45 5.03 4.66
C SER A 190 13.71 5.64 6.02
N LEU A 191 12.68 6.24 6.60
CA LEU A 191 12.73 6.94 7.89
C LEU A 191 11.49 6.54 8.67
N THR A 192 11.70 6.12 9.92
CA THR A 192 10.58 5.95 10.87
C THR A 192 10.39 7.28 11.59
N VAL A 193 9.21 7.87 11.43
CA VAL A 193 8.81 9.09 12.14
C VAL A 193 7.74 8.69 13.14
N ASP A 194 7.98 8.96 14.43
CA ASP A 194 7.07 8.60 15.52
C ASP A 194 5.92 9.60 15.62
N CYS A 195 5.04 9.56 14.61
CA CYS A 195 3.86 10.41 14.51
C CYS A 195 2.73 9.70 13.75
N ASN A 196 1.52 10.22 13.87
CA ASN A 196 0.39 9.75 13.08
C ASN A 196 0.60 10.08 11.59
N TRP A 197 0.20 9.17 10.70
CA TRP A 197 0.33 9.35 9.24
C TRP A 197 -0.35 10.64 8.74
N LYS A 198 -1.48 11.03 9.34
CA LYS A 198 -2.20 12.26 8.98
C LYS A 198 -1.39 13.51 9.33
N ALA A 199 -0.77 13.53 10.51
CA ALA A 199 0.06 14.66 10.93
C ALA A 199 1.26 14.85 10.01
N PHE A 200 1.83 13.74 9.50
CA PHE A 200 2.87 13.82 8.48
C PHE A 200 2.32 14.48 7.20
N LEU A 201 1.18 14.03 6.68
CA LEU A 201 0.59 14.61 5.47
C LEU A 201 0.15 16.07 5.65
N ASP A 202 -0.36 16.44 6.82
CA ASP A 202 -0.82 17.81 7.10
C ASP A 202 0.32 18.82 6.88
N VAL A 203 1.55 18.48 7.30
CA VAL A 203 2.75 19.33 7.12
C VAL A 203 3.16 19.45 5.65
N PHE A 204 2.95 18.41 4.82
CA PHE A 204 3.28 18.47 3.39
C PHE A 204 2.23 19.19 2.54
N ASN A 205 1.07 19.52 3.12
CA ASN A 205 -0.04 20.18 2.43
C ASN A 205 -0.13 21.69 2.73
N GLU A 206 0.91 22.29 3.30
CA GLU A 206 0.96 23.72 3.57
C GLU A 206 2.38 24.29 3.48
N TYR A 207 2.45 25.61 3.28
CA TYR A 207 3.71 26.38 3.24
C TYR A 207 3.85 27.37 4.40
N TYR A 208 2.89 27.35 5.33
CA TYR A 208 2.81 28.30 6.44
C TYR A 208 3.97 28.14 7.43
N HIS A 209 4.52 26.93 7.59
CA HIS A 209 5.67 26.69 8.46
C HIS A 209 7.02 27.09 7.86
N LEU A 210 7.12 27.27 6.53
CA LEU A 210 8.41 27.44 5.84
C LEU A 210 9.24 28.61 6.38
N PRO A 211 8.69 29.84 6.59
CA PRO A 211 9.50 30.96 7.05
C PRO A 211 10.09 30.78 8.46
N PHE A 212 9.53 29.87 9.25
CA PHE A 212 9.86 29.69 10.66
C PHE A 212 10.72 28.45 10.92
N VAL A 213 10.47 27.37 10.18
CA VAL A 213 11.14 26.07 10.36
C VAL A 213 12.21 25.83 9.31
N HIS A 214 12.05 26.41 8.12
CA HIS A 214 12.96 26.27 6.99
C HIS A 214 13.50 27.62 6.46
N PRO A 215 13.84 28.59 7.34
CA PRO A 215 14.22 29.95 6.91
C PRO A 215 15.44 29.95 5.99
N ASP A 216 16.36 29.00 6.17
CA ASP A 216 17.61 28.92 5.42
C ASP A 216 17.66 27.72 4.44
N SER A 217 16.51 27.07 4.17
CA SER A 217 16.50 25.86 3.31
C SER A 217 15.40 25.79 2.25
N LEU A 218 14.14 26.01 2.61
CA LEU A 218 13.01 25.80 1.69
C LEU A 218 12.18 27.06 1.45
N ASP A 219 12.20 28.02 2.37
CA ASP A 219 11.38 29.22 2.29
C ASP A 219 11.61 30.02 1.01
N GLU A 220 12.86 30.15 0.55
CA GLU A 220 13.18 30.92 -0.66
C GLU A 220 12.77 30.22 -1.99
N ILE A 221 12.36 28.95 -1.94
CA ILE A 221 12.06 28.14 -3.14
C ILE A 221 10.56 28.16 -3.48
N TYR A 222 9.70 28.26 -2.47
CA TYR A 222 8.24 28.21 -2.59
C TYR A 222 7.62 29.61 -2.47
#